data_AF-W2TKP4-F1
#
_entry.id   AF-W2TKP4-F1
#
_cell.length_a   1.000
_cell.length_b   1.000
_cell.length_c   1.000
_cell.angle_alpha   90.00
_cell.angle_beta   90.00
_cell.angle_gamma   90.00
#
_symmetry.space_group_name_H-M   'P 1'
#
loop_
_entity.id
_entity.type
_entity.pdbx_description
1 polymer ?
#
loop_
_entity_poly.entity_id
_entity_poly.type
_entity_poly.pdbx_seq_one_letter_code
_entity_poly.pdbx_strand_id
1 'polypeptide(L)'
;MKAYERLLSLRAKGLSDEEAWNENTVELNRAARVHTKLYIARMFYENAHAVVDANCRAVLQDLLHLHLNYELIDMAYYVLEDGYLSSQQLDYMKEDMYRLLKKLRPNAVSLVDSWDYSDRELRSVLGRKDGHVYENLYKWAQQSELNRTQVLPSFEKYLQPMMKEARKQHGNSKL
;
A
#
# COMPACT_ATOMS: atom_id res chain seq x y z
N MET A 1 -21.20 -5.55 -17.75
CA MET A 1 -22.65 -5.36 -18.02
C MET A 1 -23.50 -5.53 -16.76
N LYS A 2 -23.14 -6.42 -15.83
CA LYS A 2 -23.87 -6.67 -14.55
C LYS A 2 -24.33 -5.44 -13.75
N ALA A 3 -23.49 -4.43 -13.56
CA ALA A 3 -23.88 -3.23 -12.79
C ALA A 3 -24.99 -2.43 -13.48
N TYR A 4 -24.96 -2.33 -14.82
CA TYR A 4 -25.99 -1.65 -15.59
C TYR A 4 -27.29 -2.48 -15.64
N GLU A 5 -27.19 -3.79 -15.82
CA GLU A 5 -28.33 -4.71 -15.77
C GLU A 5 -29.04 -4.65 -14.42
N ARG A 6 -28.29 -4.62 -13.31
CA ARG A 6 -28.86 -4.44 -11.97
C ARG A 6 -29.61 -3.12 -11.84
N LEU A 7 -29.08 -2.02 -12.36
CA LEU A 7 -29.77 -0.73 -12.38
C LEU A 7 -31.11 -0.81 -13.12
N LEU A 8 -31.11 -1.41 -14.31
CA LEU A 8 -32.34 -1.62 -15.08
C LEU A 8 -33.35 -2.50 -14.32
N SER A 9 -32.89 -3.52 -13.62
CA SER A 9 -33.75 -4.39 -12.81
C SER A 9 -34.40 -3.66 -11.63
N LEU A 10 -33.71 -2.68 -11.02
CA LEU A 10 -34.25 -1.88 -9.92
C LEU A 10 -35.30 -0.88 -10.42
N ARG A 11 -35.06 -0.27 -11.58
CA ARG A 11 -36.07 0.55 -12.27
C ARG A 11 -37.31 -0.25 -12.64
N ALA A 12 -37.13 -1.48 -13.15
CA ALA A 12 -38.23 -2.37 -13.48
C ALA A 12 -39.06 -2.79 -12.24
N LYS A 13 -38.47 -2.75 -11.04
CA LYS A 13 -39.18 -2.98 -9.77
C LYS A 13 -39.97 -1.76 -9.28
N GLY A 14 -39.96 -0.66 -10.02
CA GLY A 14 -40.74 0.55 -9.72
C GLY A 14 -40.05 1.53 -8.78
N LEU A 15 -38.75 1.35 -8.48
CA LEU A 15 -37.99 2.36 -7.75
C LEU A 15 -37.80 3.62 -8.61
N SER A 16 -37.76 4.79 -7.98
CA SER A 16 -37.38 6.02 -8.66
C SER A 16 -35.92 5.95 -9.16
N ASP A 17 -35.57 6.82 -10.11
CA ASP A 17 -34.22 6.84 -10.67
C ASP A 17 -33.13 7.10 -9.62
N GLU A 18 -33.41 7.96 -8.64
CA GLU A 18 -32.48 8.30 -7.57
C GLU A 18 -32.31 7.14 -6.59
N GLU A 19 -33.40 6.48 -6.19
CA GLU A 19 -33.35 5.32 -5.30
C GLU A 19 -32.66 4.13 -5.97
N ALA A 20 -33.00 3.83 -7.23
CA ALA A 20 -32.37 2.76 -7.99
C ALA A 20 -30.86 3.01 -8.18
N TRP A 21 -30.46 4.27 -8.37
CA TRP A 21 -29.04 4.65 -8.43
C TRP A 21 -28.35 4.44 -7.09
N ASN A 22 -28.95 4.93 -6.00
CA ASN A 22 -28.39 4.81 -4.66
C ASN A 22 -28.19 3.33 -4.25
N GLU A 23 -29.21 2.49 -4.47
CA GLU A 23 -29.17 1.05 -4.19
C GLU A 23 -28.13 0.29 -5.04
N ASN A 24 -27.77 0.82 -6.22
CA ASN A 24 -26.78 0.22 -7.11
C ASN A 24 -25.38 0.87 -7.03
N THR A 25 -25.21 1.90 -6.20
CA THR A 25 -24.00 2.73 -6.17
C THR A 25 -22.73 1.91 -5.87
N VAL A 26 -22.84 0.85 -5.08
CA VAL A 26 -21.70 -0.04 -4.79
C VAL A 26 -21.19 -0.75 -6.05
N GLU A 27 -22.08 -1.29 -6.89
CA GLU A 27 -21.68 -1.97 -8.14
C GLU A 27 -21.18 -0.98 -9.19
N LEU A 28 -21.76 0.21 -9.26
CA LEU A 28 -21.27 1.28 -10.13
C LEU A 28 -19.84 1.69 -9.75
N ASN A 29 -19.54 1.85 -8.45
CA ASN A 29 -18.20 2.13 -7.99
C ASN A 29 -17.20 0.99 -8.27
N ARG A 30 -17.64 -0.28 -8.16
CA ARG A 30 -16.80 -1.42 -8.55
C ARG A 30 -16.47 -1.39 -10.04
N ALA A 31 -17.46 -1.14 -10.90
CA ALA A 31 -17.25 -1.00 -12.34
C ALA A 31 -16.29 0.14 -12.67
N ALA A 32 -16.45 1.30 -12.01
CA ALA A 32 -15.55 2.44 -12.16
C ALA A 32 -14.10 2.09 -11.78
N ARG A 33 -13.89 1.39 -10.64
CA ARG A 33 -12.55 0.95 -10.21
C ARG A 33 -11.89 0.01 -11.20
N VAL A 34 -12.63 -0.99 -11.70
CA VAL A 34 -12.12 -1.95 -12.70
C VAL A 34 -11.75 -1.23 -14.00
N HIS A 35 -12.58 -0.27 -14.44
CA HIS A 35 -12.27 0.56 -15.61
C HIS A 35 -10.98 1.36 -15.44
N THR A 36 -10.80 2.02 -14.30
CA THR A 36 -9.57 2.79 -14.02
C THR A 36 -8.34 1.89 -13.94
N LYS A 37 -8.45 0.72 -13.29
CA LYS A 37 -7.35 -0.27 -13.24
C LYS A 37 -6.96 -0.75 -14.65
N LEU A 38 -7.94 -1.04 -15.51
CA LEU A 38 -7.70 -1.41 -16.90
C LEU A 38 -6.97 -0.30 -17.66
N TYR A 39 -7.36 0.96 -17.46
CA TYR A 39 -6.69 2.10 -18.08
C TYR A 39 -5.22 2.20 -17.64
N ILE A 40 -4.94 2.09 -16.33
CA ILE A 40 -3.56 2.08 -15.80
C ILE A 40 -2.75 0.94 -16.43
N ALA A 41 -3.30 -0.28 -16.45
CA ALA A 41 -2.65 -1.45 -17.05
C ALA A 41 -2.34 -1.25 -18.54
N ARG A 42 -3.28 -0.67 -19.30
CA ARG A 42 -3.10 -0.35 -20.72
C ARG A 42 -1.99 0.69 -20.91
N MET A 43 -2.04 1.79 -20.18
CA MET A 43 -1.02 2.84 -20.28
C MET A 43 0.36 2.30 -19.91
N PHE A 44 0.45 1.46 -18.89
CA PHE A 44 1.72 0.82 -18.52
C PHE A 44 2.21 -0.09 -19.65
N TYR A 45 1.35 -0.93 -20.21
CA TYR A 45 1.70 -1.77 -21.36
C TYR A 45 2.24 -0.94 -22.54
N GLU A 46 1.52 0.10 -22.95
CA GLU A 46 1.90 0.95 -24.09
C GLU A 46 3.25 1.65 -23.84
N ASN A 47 3.43 2.26 -22.66
CA ASN A 47 4.67 2.96 -22.33
C ASN A 47 5.86 2.01 -22.17
N ALA A 48 5.67 0.83 -21.56
CA ALA A 48 6.74 -0.16 -21.41
C ALA A 48 7.22 -0.67 -22.79
N HIS A 49 6.30 -0.87 -23.75
CA HIS A 49 6.66 -1.33 -25.10
C HIS A 49 7.27 -0.22 -25.97
N ALA A 50 6.95 1.04 -25.70
CA ALA A 50 7.51 2.20 -26.40
C ALA A 50 8.96 2.51 -26.02
N VAL A 51 9.48 1.94 -24.92
CA VAL A 51 10.88 2.15 -24.50
C VAL A 51 11.85 1.61 -25.55
N VAL A 52 12.77 2.45 -26.01
CA VAL A 52 13.74 2.10 -27.06
C VAL A 52 14.81 1.14 -26.53
N ASP A 53 15.40 1.46 -25.38
CA ASP A 53 16.45 0.64 -24.77
C ASP A 53 15.94 -0.75 -24.38
N ALA A 54 16.61 -1.79 -24.88
CA ALA A 54 16.15 -3.17 -24.72
C ALA A 54 16.24 -3.66 -23.27
N ASN A 55 17.25 -3.21 -22.51
CA ASN A 55 17.46 -3.65 -21.14
C ASN A 55 16.42 -3.01 -20.21
N CYS A 56 16.20 -1.70 -20.34
CA CYS A 56 15.15 -0.97 -19.63
C CYS A 56 13.77 -1.53 -19.97
N ARG A 57 13.49 -1.78 -21.26
CA ARG A 57 12.24 -2.39 -21.70
C ARG A 57 12.00 -3.76 -21.07
N ALA A 58 13.02 -4.63 -21.02
CA ALA A 58 12.90 -5.95 -20.41
C ALA A 58 12.54 -5.88 -18.91
N VAL A 59 13.19 -5.00 -18.15
CA VAL A 59 12.90 -4.83 -16.72
C VAL A 59 11.51 -4.21 -16.49
N LEU A 60 11.10 -3.26 -17.32
CA LEU A 60 9.75 -2.67 -17.25
C LEU A 60 8.66 -3.67 -17.65
N GLN A 61 8.94 -4.57 -18.60
CA GLN A 61 8.03 -5.67 -18.93
C GLN A 61 7.91 -6.66 -17.76
N ASP A 62 9.00 -6.98 -17.06
CA ASP A 62 8.93 -7.81 -15.85
C ASP A 62 8.08 -7.14 -14.76
N LEU A 63 8.21 -5.82 -14.56
CA LEU A 63 7.36 -5.05 -13.64
C LEU A 63 5.89 -5.02 -14.08
N LEU A 64 5.64 -4.87 -15.39
CA LEU A 64 4.29 -4.92 -15.95
C LEU A 64 3.65 -6.28 -15.69
N HIS A 65 4.34 -7.39 -15.97
CA HIS A 65 3.81 -8.73 -15.69
C HIS A 65 3.55 -8.93 -14.20
N LEU A 66 4.43 -8.43 -13.32
CA LEU A 66 4.22 -8.50 -11.88
C LEU A 66 2.97 -7.72 -11.46
N HIS A 67 2.80 -6.50 -11.97
CA HIS A 67 1.64 -5.65 -11.71
C HIS A 67 0.34 -6.33 -12.18
N LEU A 68 0.30 -6.84 -13.41
CA LEU A 68 -0.88 -7.52 -13.96
C LEU A 68 -1.24 -8.77 -13.17
N ASN A 69 -0.27 -9.61 -12.82
CA ASN A 69 -0.51 -10.81 -12.00
C ASN A 69 -1.08 -10.42 -10.62
N TYR A 70 -0.47 -9.44 -9.95
CA TYR A 70 -0.92 -8.95 -8.65
C TYR A 70 -2.37 -8.40 -8.71
N GLU A 71 -2.66 -7.52 -9.66
CA GLU A 71 -3.98 -6.90 -9.81
C GLU A 71 -5.08 -7.92 -10.17
N LEU A 72 -4.77 -8.89 -11.02
CA LEU A 72 -5.74 -9.93 -11.39
C LEU A 72 -6.02 -10.90 -10.24
N ILE A 73 -5.02 -11.21 -9.42
CA ILE A 73 -5.20 -12.01 -8.19
C ILE A 73 -6.04 -11.24 -7.17
N ASP A 74 -5.80 -9.94 -6.98
CA ASP A 74 -6.62 -9.06 -6.12
C ASP A 74 -8.09 -9.02 -6.58
N MET A 75 -8.32 -9.08 -7.89
CA MET A 75 -9.64 -9.10 -8.51
C MET A 75 -10.18 -10.50 -8.83
N ALA A 76 -9.60 -11.55 -8.23
CA ALA A 76 -9.92 -12.96 -8.54
C ALA A 76 -11.42 -13.28 -8.50
N TYR A 77 -12.16 -12.68 -7.56
CA TYR A 77 -13.61 -12.87 -7.45
C TYR A 77 -14.33 -12.60 -8.78
N TYR A 78 -14.05 -11.48 -9.45
CA TYR A 78 -14.77 -11.09 -10.66
C TYR A 78 -14.46 -11.98 -11.85
N VAL A 79 -13.18 -12.37 -12.00
CA VAL A 79 -12.73 -13.20 -13.14
C VAL A 79 -13.14 -14.67 -12.99
N LEU A 80 -13.32 -15.14 -11.76
CA LEU A 80 -13.86 -16.47 -11.46
C LEU A 80 -15.38 -16.52 -11.60
N GLU A 81 -16.08 -15.47 -11.17
CA GLU A 81 -17.56 -15.42 -11.18
C GLU A 81 -18.13 -15.62 -12.60
N ASP A 82 -17.47 -15.04 -13.61
CA ASP A 82 -17.86 -15.17 -15.02
C ASP A 82 -17.24 -16.39 -15.73
N GLY A 83 -16.46 -17.20 -15.01
CA GLY A 83 -15.73 -18.34 -15.57
C GLY A 83 -14.67 -17.94 -16.61
N TYR A 84 -14.28 -16.66 -16.65
CA TYR A 84 -13.29 -16.15 -17.60
C TYR A 84 -11.89 -16.71 -17.31
N LEU A 85 -11.56 -16.87 -16.03
CA LEU A 85 -10.38 -17.61 -15.58
C LEU A 85 -10.81 -18.81 -14.74
N SER A 86 -10.04 -19.90 -14.84
CA SER A 86 -10.15 -21.05 -13.95
C SER A 86 -9.30 -20.85 -12.69
N SER A 87 -9.64 -21.56 -11.60
CA SER A 87 -8.82 -21.57 -10.39
C SER A 87 -7.38 -22.01 -10.67
N GLN A 88 -7.20 -22.97 -11.59
CA GLN A 88 -5.86 -23.45 -11.99
C GLN A 88 -5.05 -22.36 -12.68
N GLN A 89 -5.68 -21.54 -13.55
CA GLN A 89 -5.01 -20.40 -14.18
C GLN A 89 -4.58 -19.36 -13.15
N LEU A 90 -5.42 -19.08 -12.14
CA LEU A 90 -5.05 -18.18 -11.06
C LEU A 90 -3.88 -18.72 -10.22
N ASP A 91 -3.81 -20.02 -10.00
CA ASP A 91 -2.68 -20.61 -9.28
C ASP A 91 -1.38 -20.49 -10.09
N TYR A 92 -1.41 -20.70 -11.40
CA TYR A 92 -0.26 -20.40 -12.27
C TYR A 92 0.17 -18.93 -12.19
N MET A 93 -0.78 -17.99 -12.17
CA MET A 93 -0.47 -16.56 -12.04
C MET A 93 0.17 -16.22 -10.69
N LYS A 94 -0.25 -16.87 -9.59
CA LYS A 94 0.39 -16.72 -8.28
C LYS A 94 1.81 -17.23 -8.28
N GLU A 95 2.06 -18.40 -8.87
CA GLU A 95 3.41 -18.95 -9.00
C GLU A 95 4.30 -18.03 -9.84
N ASP A 96 3.77 -17.51 -10.96
CA ASP A 96 4.48 -16.58 -11.82
C ASP A 96 4.78 -15.25 -11.12
N MET A 97 3.85 -14.73 -10.30
CA MET A 97 4.07 -13.57 -9.43
C MET A 97 5.26 -13.81 -8.49
N TYR A 98 5.33 -14.97 -7.81
CA TYR A 98 6.46 -15.28 -6.93
C TYR A 98 7.78 -15.43 -7.68
N ARG A 99 7.75 -15.99 -8.90
CA ARG A 99 8.91 -16.06 -9.79
C ARG A 99 9.39 -14.65 -10.18
N LEU A 100 8.47 -13.75 -10.54
CA LEU A 100 8.78 -12.37 -10.92
C LEU A 100 9.31 -11.55 -9.75
N LEU A 101 8.77 -11.72 -8.54
CA LEU A 101 9.31 -11.10 -7.31
C LEU A 101 10.78 -11.49 -7.09
N LYS A 102 11.12 -12.77 -7.27
CA LYS A 102 12.52 -13.24 -7.19
C LYS A 102 13.38 -12.65 -8.32
N LYS A 103 12.84 -12.57 -9.54
CA LYS A 103 13.55 -12.03 -10.72
C LYS A 103 13.86 -10.54 -10.58
N LEU A 104 12.93 -9.75 -10.04
CA LEU A 104 13.07 -8.30 -9.88
C LEU A 104 13.86 -7.90 -8.64
N ARG A 105 13.98 -8.78 -7.64
CA ARG A 105 14.69 -8.53 -6.37
C ARG A 105 16.07 -7.88 -6.56
N PRO A 106 16.96 -8.33 -7.46
CA PRO A 106 18.27 -7.70 -7.66
C PRO A 106 18.21 -6.27 -8.17
N ASN A 107 17.18 -5.92 -8.96
CA ASN A 107 16.99 -4.60 -9.55
C ASN A 107 16.12 -3.68 -8.68
N ALA A 108 15.53 -4.17 -7.59
CA ALA A 108 14.54 -3.43 -6.81
C ALA A 108 15.07 -2.10 -6.28
N VAL A 109 16.31 -2.06 -5.78
CA VAL A 109 16.95 -0.83 -5.29
C VAL A 109 17.24 0.12 -6.47
N SER A 110 17.81 -0.38 -7.56
CA SER A 110 18.08 0.44 -8.76
C SER A 110 16.82 1.03 -9.40
N LEU A 111 15.70 0.30 -9.36
CA LEU A 111 14.40 0.76 -9.86
C LEU A 111 13.85 1.94 -9.06
N VAL A 112 14.00 1.93 -7.74
CA VAL A 112 13.60 3.07 -6.90
C VAL A 112 14.62 4.21 -6.98
N ASP A 113 15.92 3.91 -7.09
CA ASP A 113 16.98 4.91 -7.26
C ASP A 113 16.88 5.63 -8.61
N SER A 114 16.27 5.01 -9.63
CA SER A 114 16.07 5.62 -10.96
C SER A 114 15.15 6.85 -10.94
N TRP A 115 14.38 7.06 -9.87
CA TRP A 115 13.62 8.29 -9.65
C TRP A 115 14.50 9.47 -9.22
N ASP A 116 15.74 9.18 -8.80
CA ASP A 116 16.80 10.12 -8.41
C ASP A 116 16.38 11.18 -7.39
N TYR A 117 15.61 10.78 -6.38
CA TYR A 117 15.30 11.64 -5.25
C TYR A 117 16.54 11.92 -4.39
N SER A 118 16.77 13.18 -4.06
CA SER A 118 17.80 13.57 -3.10
C SER A 118 17.36 13.31 -1.65
N ASP A 119 18.31 13.12 -0.72
CA ASP A 119 18.01 13.01 0.72
C ASP A 119 17.20 14.22 1.25
N ARG A 120 17.40 15.41 0.66
CA ARG A 120 16.69 16.65 1.03
C ARG A 120 15.22 16.63 0.61
N GLU A 121 14.91 15.98 -0.49
CA GLU A 121 13.54 15.79 -0.99
C GLU A 121 12.85 14.63 -0.27
N LEU A 122 13.55 13.49 -0.14
CA LEU A 122 13.01 12.28 0.46
C LEU A 122 12.76 12.42 1.98
N ARG A 123 13.61 13.19 2.67
CA ARG A 123 13.47 13.52 4.11
C ARG A 123 13.23 12.30 5.01
N SER A 124 13.84 11.17 4.68
CA SER A 124 13.71 9.92 5.42
C SER A 124 15.06 9.45 5.92
N VAL A 125 15.19 9.25 7.24
CA VAL A 125 16.41 8.70 7.85
C VAL A 125 16.57 7.21 7.54
N LEU A 126 15.45 6.49 7.34
CA LEU A 126 15.48 5.08 6.94
C LEU A 126 15.78 4.91 5.45
N GLY A 127 15.39 5.89 4.63
CA GLY A 127 15.55 5.86 3.17
C GLY A 127 16.81 6.56 2.66
N ARG A 128 17.83 6.77 3.51
CA ARG A 128 19.04 7.49 3.10
C ARG A 128 19.75 6.82 1.94
N LYS A 129 20.19 7.62 0.97
CA LYS A 129 20.91 7.13 -0.23
C LYS A 129 22.24 6.44 0.10
N ASP A 130 22.91 6.83 1.18
CA ASP A 130 24.19 6.25 1.62
C ASP A 130 24.08 4.93 2.39
N GLY A 131 22.86 4.50 2.76
CA GLY A 131 22.63 3.30 3.54
C GLY A 131 23.12 3.37 5.00
N HIS A 132 23.62 4.51 5.48
CA HIS A 132 24.07 4.68 6.87
C HIS A 132 22.89 4.92 7.83
N VAL A 133 21.95 3.97 7.86
CA VAL A 133 20.67 4.12 8.56
C VAL A 133 20.86 4.19 10.07
N TYR A 134 21.53 3.21 10.68
CA TYR A 134 21.55 3.09 12.15
C TYR A 134 22.23 4.26 12.85
N GLU A 135 23.38 4.71 12.35
CA GLU A 135 24.09 5.85 12.92
C GLU A 135 23.26 7.14 12.85
N ASN A 136 22.65 7.40 11.69
CA ASN A 136 21.84 8.60 11.49
C ASN A 136 20.51 8.52 12.25
N LEU A 137 19.91 7.34 12.38
CA LEU A 137 18.71 7.13 13.19
C LEU A 137 18.98 7.38 14.67
N TYR A 138 20.14 6.95 15.17
CA TYR A 138 20.56 7.24 16.53
C TYR A 138 20.75 8.75 16.76
N LYS A 139 21.51 9.43 15.88
CA LYS A 139 21.69 10.90 15.94
C LYS A 139 20.35 11.64 15.88
N TRP A 140 19.46 11.22 14.98
CA TRP A 140 18.13 11.80 14.82
C TRP A 140 17.29 11.64 16.10
N ALA A 141 17.29 10.46 16.71
CA ALA A 141 16.59 10.21 17.96
C ALA A 141 17.16 11.07 19.10
N GLN A 142 18.49 11.17 19.23
CA GLN A 142 19.14 12.00 20.25
C GLN A 142 18.78 13.49 20.12
N GLN A 143 18.59 13.98 18.89
CA GLN A 143 18.25 15.37 18.60
C GLN A 143 16.75 15.68 18.75
N SER A 144 15.92 14.68 19.07
CA SER A 144 14.49 14.86 19.30
C SER A 144 14.23 15.83 20.46
N GLU A 145 13.17 16.62 20.36
CA GLU A 145 12.83 17.65 21.34
C GLU A 145 12.63 17.09 22.76
N LEU A 146 12.12 15.85 22.85
CA LEU A 146 11.91 15.16 24.12
C LEU A 146 13.22 14.81 24.84
N ASN A 147 14.33 14.72 24.11
CA ASN A 147 15.64 14.37 24.66
C ASN A 147 16.47 15.61 25.05
N ARG A 148 15.90 16.83 24.96
CA ARG A 148 16.57 18.06 25.40
C ARG A 148 16.86 18.09 26.90
N THR A 149 16.03 17.43 27.70
CA THR A 149 16.24 17.27 29.14
C THR A 149 16.21 15.79 29.52
N GLN A 150 17.08 15.38 30.46
CA GLN A 150 17.11 13.98 30.92
C GLN A 150 15.83 13.58 31.67
N VAL A 151 15.22 14.54 32.38
CA VAL A 151 13.95 14.36 33.07
C VAL A 151 12.95 15.32 32.43
N LEU A 152 11.79 14.80 32.03
CA LEU A 152 10.72 15.62 31.45
C LEU A 152 10.03 16.44 32.54
N PRO A 153 9.63 17.70 32.28
CA PRO A 153 8.87 18.50 33.25
C PRO A 153 7.55 17.83 33.70
N SER A 154 6.93 17.04 32.83
CA SER A 154 5.73 16.25 33.17
C SER A 154 6.00 15.17 34.22
N PHE A 155 7.22 14.62 34.26
CA PHE A 155 7.60 13.66 35.28
C PHE A 155 7.66 14.33 36.65
N GLU A 156 8.37 15.45 36.77
CA GLU A 156 8.49 16.18 38.05
C GLU A 156 7.15 16.70 38.55
N LYS A 157 6.30 17.20 37.64
CA LYS A 157 5.01 17.79 38.00
C LYS A 157 3.95 16.75 38.38
N TYR A 158 3.91 15.59 37.72
CA TYR A 158 2.80 14.64 37.86
C TYR A 158 3.23 13.24 38.30
N LEU A 159 4.17 12.62 37.58
CA LEU A 159 4.53 11.22 37.85
C LEU A 159 5.31 11.06 39.15
N GLN A 160 6.22 11.97 39.45
CA GLN A 160 7.07 11.89 40.63
C GLN A 160 6.26 12.05 41.94
N PRO A 161 5.34 13.03 42.10
CA PRO A 161 4.44 13.08 43.26
C PRO A 161 3.57 11.83 43.38
N MET A 162 2.94 11.40 42.27
CA MET A 162 2.09 10.21 42.23
C MET A 162 2.82 8.94 42.72
N MET A 163 4.05 8.72 42.24
CA MET A 163 4.87 7.58 42.67
C MET A 163 5.29 7.68 44.13
N LYS A 164 5.60 8.88 44.63
CA LYS A 164 5.93 9.11 46.06
C LYS A 164 4.73 8.82 46.96
N GLU A 165 3.53 9.24 46.56
CA GLU A 165 2.28 8.98 47.29
C GLU A 165 1.94 7.48 47.31
N ALA A 166 1.99 6.81 46.16
CA ALA A 166 1.74 5.37 46.07
C ALA A 166 2.70 4.55 46.97
N ARG A 167 3.99 4.91 46.99
CA ARG A 167 4.99 4.26 47.86
C ARG A 167 4.69 4.47 49.35
N LYS A 168 4.22 5.67 49.75
CA LYS A 168 3.81 5.95 51.13
C LYS A 168 2.59 5.13 51.56
N GLN A 169 1.59 5.01 50.68
CA GLN A 169 0.37 4.23 50.95
C GLN A 169 0.66 2.73 51.13
N HIS A 170 1.53 2.14 50.30
CA HIS A 170 1.93 0.74 50.46
C HIS A 170 2.90 0.49 51.62
N GLY A 171 3.73 1.47 51.98
CA GLY A 171 4.61 1.40 53.16
C GLY A 171 3.85 1.42 54.49
N ASN A 172 2.73 2.15 54.55
CA ASN A 172 1.87 2.25 55.75
C ASN A 172 0.85 1.10 55.90
N SER A 173 0.78 0.16 54.95
CA SER A 173 -0.15 -0.99 55.00
C SER A 173 0.41 -2.22 55.75
N LYS A 174 1.59 -2.11 56.38
CA LYS A 174 2.25 -3.19 57.15
C LYS A 174 2.33 -2.92 58.67
N LEU A 175 1.49 -2.04 59.19
CA LEU A 175 1.24 -1.84 60.62
C LEU A 175 -0.26 -1.99 60.88
#